data_AF-A0A2C1JG14-F1
#
_entry.id   AF-A0A2C1JG14-F1
#
_cell.length_a   1.000
_cell.length_b   1.000
_cell.length_c   1.000
_cell.angle_alpha   90.00
_cell.angle_beta   90.00
_cell.angle_gamma   90.00
#
_symmetry.space_group_name_H-M   'P 1'
#
loop_
_entity.id
_entity.type
_entity.pdbx_description
1 polymer ?
#
loop_
_entity_poly.entity_id
_entity_poly.type
_entity_poly.pdbx_seq_one_letter_code
_entity_poly.pdbx_strand_id
1 'polypeptide(L)' 'MINKGLDALPDILTVMELKEYLGIGREQAYTLVKTEDFPVKKIGRRIIIFKPNLVRWLESNTAS' A
#
# COMPACT_ATOMS: atom_id res chain seq x y z
N MET A 1 -7.58 21.18 3.05
CA MET A 1 -7.39 19.74 2.74
C MET A 1 -6.11 19.61 1.94
N ILE A 2 -5.05 19.04 2.51
CA ILE A 2 -3.81 18.84 1.77
C ILE A 2 -3.94 17.51 1.02
N ASN A 3 -4.11 17.57 -0.30
CA ASN A 3 -3.91 16.43 -1.19
C ASN A 3 -2.42 16.08 -1.14
N LYS A 4 -2.06 15.25 -0.18
CA LYS A 4 -0.71 14.73 -0.05
C LYS A 4 -0.74 13.40 -0.81
N GLY A 5 -0.45 13.47 -2.11
CA GLY A 5 -0.36 12.31 -3.00
C GLY A 5 0.68 11.30 -2.53
N LEU A 6 1.08 10.35 -3.38
CA LEU A 6 2.03 9.28 -3.03
C LEU A 6 3.33 9.79 -2.36
N ASP A 7 3.71 11.05 -2.57
CA ASP A 7 4.83 11.73 -1.91
C ASP A 7 4.74 11.76 -0.38
N ALA A 8 3.52 11.74 0.17
CA ALA A 8 3.24 11.75 1.60
C ALA A 8 3.53 10.42 2.31
N LEU A 9 3.63 9.33 1.56
CA LEU A 9 3.78 8.01 2.13
C LEU A 9 5.13 7.90 2.86
N PRO A 10 5.16 7.28 4.05
CA PRO A 10 6.42 6.88 4.67
C PRO A 10 7.09 5.81 3.81
N ASP A 11 8.41 5.66 3.92
CA ASP A 11 9.17 4.68 3.13
C ASP A 11 8.70 3.24 3.37
N ILE A 12 8.18 2.98 4.56
CA ILE A 12 7.60 1.71 4.98
C ILE A 12 6.20 1.97 5.53
N LEU A 13 5.24 1.21 5.03
CA LEU A 13 3.85 1.22 5.49
C LEU A 13 3.47 -0.11 6.11
N THR A 14 2.66 -0.04 7.16
CA THR A 14 1.80 -1.13 7.58
C THR A 14 0.50 -1.16 6.75
N VAL A 15 -0.25 -2.25 6.83
CA VAL A 15 -1.59 -2.36 6.19
C VAL A 15 -2.54 -1.27 6.68
N MET A 16 -2.41 -0.87 7.96
CA MET A 16 -3.25 0.17 8.54
C MET A 16 -2.88 1.56 8.03
N GLU A 17 -1.59 1.86 7.86
CA GLU A 17 -1.17 3.13 7.25
C GLU A 17 -1.60 3.19 5.78
N LEU A 18 -1.42 2.10 5.02
CA LEU A 18 -1.92 1.99 3.65
C LEU A 18 -3.41 2.32 3.56
N LYS A 19 -4.21 1.76 4.48
CA LYS A 19 -5.66 2.04 4.59
C LYS A 19 -5.92 3.54 4.76
N GLU A 20 -5.24 4.20 5.71
CA GLU A 20 -5.45 5.64 5.95
C GLU A 20 -5.02 6.48 4.73
N TYR A 21 -3.87 6.18 4.13
CA TYR A 21 -3.35 6.95 3.00
C TYR A 21 -4.16 6.76 1.70
N LEU A 22 -4.73 5.58 1.48
CA LEU A 22 -5.61 5.32 0.33
C LEU A 22 -7.07 5.68 0.58
N GLY A 23 -7.45 6.01 1.83
CA GLY A 23 -8.84 6.34 2.18
C GLY A 23 -9.81 5.16 2.03
N ILE A 24 -9.33 3.92 2.18
CA ILE A 24 -10.13 2.70 1.96
C ILE A 24 -10.56 2.04 3.28
N GLY A 25 -11.54 1.13 3.20
CA GLY A 25 -11.96 0.32 4.34
C GLY A 25 -10.87 -0.65 4.82
N ARG A 26 -10.93 -1.06 6.09
CA ARG A 26 -10.01 -2.06 6.66
C ARG A 26 -10.03 -3.37 5.88
N GLU A 27 -11.21 -3.88 5.57
CA GLU A 27 -11.37 -5.12 4.80
C GLU A 27 -10.75 -4.97 3.40
N GLN A 28 -11.02 -3.87 2.71
CA GLN A 28 -10.46 -3.56 1.40
C GLN A 28 -8.93 -3.53 1.44
N ALA A 29 -8.33 -2.93 2.48
CA ALA A 29 -6.87 -2.93 2.65
C ALA A 29 -6.31 -4.34 2.86
N TYR A 30 -6.96 -5.18 3.67
CA TYR A 30 -6.53 -6.57 3.87
C TYR A 30 -6.74 -7.45 2.64
N THR A 31 -7.77 -7.18 1.84
CA THR A 31 -7.99 -7.86 0.55
C THR A 31 -6.92 -7.43 -0.45
N LEU A 32 -6.63 -6.13 -0.54
CA LEU A 32 -5.62 -5.58 -1.43
C LEU A 32 -4.23 -6.16 -1.18
N VAL A 33 -3.80 -6.26 0.08
CA VAL A 33 -2.48 -6.86 0.41
C VAL A 33 -2.42 -8.37 0.23
N LYS A 34 -3.57 -9.02 -0.04
CA LYS A 34 -3.66 -10.46 -0.39
C LYS A 34 -3.76 -10.69 -1.88
N THR A 35 -3.93 -9.64 -2.69
CA THR A 35 -3.91 -9.75 -4.15
C THR A 35 -2.59 -10.37 -4.59
N GLU A 36 -2.65 -11.21 -5.61
CA GLU A 36 -1.47 -11.76 -6.26
C GLU A 36 -0.54 -10.62 -6.71
N ASP A 37 0.76 -10.83 -6.58
CA ASP A 37 1.80 -9.85 -6.89
C ASP A 37 1.78 -8.53 -6.10
N PHE A 38 0.93 -8.38 -5.08
CA PHE A 38 0.96 -7.20 -4.24
C PHE A 38 2.31 -7.10 -3.48
N PRO A 39 2.97 -5.93 -3.45
CA PRO A 39 4.37 -5.80 -3.02
C PRO A 39 4.56 -5.76 -1.48
N VAL A 40 4.12 -6.81 -0.79
CA VAL A 40 4.34 -6.96 0.66
C VAL A 40 5.62 -7.73 0.98
N LYS A 41 6.22 -7.42 2.14
CA LYS A 41 7.14 -8.34 2.83
C LYS A 41 6.60 -8.69 4.21
N LYS A 42 6.83 -9.93 4.66
CA LYS A 42 6.53 -10.37 6.03
C LYS A 42 7.82 -10.37 6.84
N ILE A 43 7.82 -9.65 7.96
CA ILE A 43 8.90 -9.67 8.95
C ILE A 43 8.29 -10.15 10.27
N GLY A 44 8.57 -11.40 10.63
CA GLY A 44 7.86 -12.08 11.72
C GLY A 44 6.36 -12.08 11.47
N ARG A 45 5.59 -11.49 12.39
CA ARG A 45 4.11 -11.37 12.30
C ARG A 45 3.64 -10.10 11.59
N ARG A 46 4.56 -9.19 11.21
CA ARG A 46 4.20 -7.89 10.61
C ARG A 46 4.22 -7.98 9.09
N ILE A 47 3.19 -7.40 8.47
CA ILE A 47 3.15 -7.13 7.04
C ILE A 47 3.64 -5.70 6.85
N ILE A 48 4.68 -5.55 6.03
CA ILE A 48 5.25 -4.26 5.66
C ILE A 48 5.22 -4.08 4.15
N ILE A 49 5.06 -2.85 3.72
CA ILE A 49 4.96 -2.45 2.31
C ILE A 49 5.96 -1.34 2.09
N PHE A 50 6.86 -1.51 1.12
CA PHE A 50 7.81 -0.47 0.78
C PHE A 50 7.15 0.48 -0.22
N LYS A 51 7.15 1.78 0.09
CA LYS A 51 6.65 2.84 -0.80
C LYS A 51 7.11 2.68 -2.26
N PRO A 52 8.42 2.51 -2.57
CA PRO A 52 8.85 2.40 -3.97
C PRO A 52 8.23 1.19 -4.69
N ASN A 53 7.98 0.09 -3.99
CA ASN A 53 7.36 -1.09 -4.60
C ASN A 53 5.86 -0.89 -4.79
N LEU A 54 5.19 -0.25 -3.82
CA LEU A 54 3.77 0.12 -3.95
C LEU A 54 3.54 1.05 -5.13
N VAL A 55 4.38 2.07 -5.30
CA VAL A 55 4.29 3.02 -6.44
C VAL A 55 4.43 2.27 -7.76
N ARG A 56 5.47 1.44 -7.91
CA ARG A 56 5.66 0.61 -9.12
C ARG A 56 4.49 -0.32 -9.41
N TRP A 57 3.93 -0.94 -8.37
CA TRP A 57 2.77 -1.81 -8.50
C TRP A 57 1.54 -1.02 -8.97
N LEU A 58 1.28 0.16 -8.40
CA LEU A 58 0.17 1.02 -8.82
C LEU A 58 0.32 1.43 -10.29
N GLU A 59 1.50 1.89 -10.69
CA GLU A 59 1.79 2.29 -12.08
C GLU A 59 1.57 1.12 -13.07
N SER A 60 2.00 -0.09 -12.70
CA SER A 60 1.83 -1.30 -13.52
C SER A 60 0.36 -1.72 -13.67
N ASN A 61 -0.48 -1.42 -12.69
CA ASN A 61 -1.91 -1.76 -12.71
C ASN A 61 -2.81 -0.68 -13.33
N THR A 62 -2.28 0.52 -13.59
CA THR A 62 -3.02 1.61 -14.25
C THR A 62 -2.84 1.66 -15.77
N ALA A 63 -1.93 0.85 -16.34
CA ALA A 63 -1.79 0.70 -17.78
C ALA A 63 -2.78 -0.37 -18.29
N SER A 64 -4.04 0.02 -18.47
CA SER A 64 -5.07 -0.72 -19.24
C SER A 64 -5.92 0.25 -20.02
#